data_AF-A0A8H5QN28-F1
#
_entry.id   AF-A0A8H5QN28-F1
#
_cell.length_a   1.000
_cell.length_b   1.000
_cell.length_c   1.000
_cell.angle_alpha   90.00
_cell.angle_beta   90.00
_cell.angle_gamma   90.00
#
_symmetry.space_group_name_H-M   'P 1'
#
loop_
_entity.id
_entity.type
_entity.pdbx_description
1 polymer ?
#
loop_
_entity_poly.entity_id
_entity_poly.type
_entity_poly.pdbx_seq_one_letter_code
_entity_poly.pdbx_strand_id
1 'polypeptide(L)'
;MASTSQFIGLAKSLPAPLQRFFARYPPAAILPENTPKTRYQEERPNPFRFYKHPVTGKWQDPVYSQRRQAELVKMARENGVEDLLPETRKGTQYKLAHRVEHGLRVKGTGVGQKVKGHIHERHMIAKMETRRKAMLDMPSLIKRWKRATQLPQRLEVLGHELPIFMASSQAAVTSPEVATHYQVLNLTPTLLDTQHDSTPLIRRAYHRALLRNHPDKVTSSDPPSVCFTVDQITTALNTLSDPSCRAAYDAALRVSRPSEKRDGSFQTGVENVDLDDLAFDEDQECWYRPCRCGNEHSYEFCEADLEEVSDEGEIVVGCLDCSLWLRVHFAVIEDEQQSHPSNKTSKDTT
;
A
#
# COMPACT_ATOMS: atom_id res chain seq x y z
N MET A 1 -53.83 16.59 30.75
CA MET A 1 -54.10 15.76 29.56
C MET A 1 -53.74 16.59 28.35
N ALA A 2 -52.77 16.15 27.53
CA ALA A 2 -52.47 16.85 26.28
C ALA A 2 -53.73 16.86 25.39
N SER A 3 -54.01 18.00 24.75
CA SER A 3 -55.17 18.12 23.87
C SER A 3 -54.94 17.38 22.54
N THR A 4 -56.02 16.94 21.89
CA THR A 4 -55.94 16.34 20.54
C THR A 4 -55.26 17.29 19.54
N SER A 5 -55.49 18.60 19.67
CA SER A 5 -54.81 19.62 18.87
C SER A 5 -53.30 19.64 19.06
N GLN A 6 -52.81 19.38 20.28
CA GLN A 6 -51.38 19.30 20.57
C GLN A 6 -50.73 18.08 19.88
N PHE A 7 -51.38 16.91 19.92
CA PHE A 7 -50.90 15.73 19.21
C PHE A 7 -50.89 15.91 17.69
N ILE A 8 -51.91 16.58 17.13
CA ILE A 8 -51.92 16.95 15.71
C ILE A 8 -50.77 17.92 15.39
N GLY A 9 -50.48 18.87 16.28
CA GLY A 9 -49.33 19.77 16.16
C GLY A 9 -48.00 19.02 16.12
N LEU A 10 -47.82 18.04 17.02
CA LEU A 10 -46.63 17.19 17.07
C LEU A 10 -46.49 16.30 15.83
N ALA A 11 -47.59 15.73 15.34
CA ALA A 11 -47.57 14.94 14.11
C ALA A 11 -47.18 15.80 12.89
N LYS A 12 -47.64 17.06 12.84
CA LYS A 12 -47.29 18.03 11.80
C LYS A 12 -45.86 18.56 11.92
N SER A 13 -45.22 18.49 13.08
CA SER A 13 -43.81 18.88 13.24
C SER A 13 -42.82 17.81 12.79
N LEU A 14 -43.28 16.60 12.46
CA LEU A 14 -42.41 15.54 11.93
C LEU A 14 -41.74 15.95 10.61
N PRO A 15 -40.52 15.47 10.32
CA PRO A 15 -39.87 15.70 9.03
C PRO A 15 -40.76 15.32 7.83
N ALA A 16 -40.78 16.16 6.79
CA ALA A 16 -41.57 15.93 5.58
C ALA A 16 -41.36 14.53 4.93
N PRO A 17 -40.15 13.94 4.91
CA PRO A 17 -39.97 12.58 4.41
C PRO A 17 -40.74 11.52 5.20
N LEU A 18 -40.82 11.65 6.53
CA LEU A 18 -41.59 10.73 7.39
C LEU A 18 -43.09 10.94 7.20
N GLN A 19 -43.56 12.18 7.11
CA GLN A 19 -44.97 12.47 6.84
C GLN A 19 -45.42 11.86 5.51
N ARG A 20 -44.63 12.02 4.45
CA ARG A 20 -44.89 11.41 3.13
C ARG A 20 -44.87 9.88 3.20
N PHE A 21 -44.00 9.29 4.03
CA PHE A 21 -43.95 7.84 4.23
C PHE A 21 -45.24 7.35 4.91
N PHE A 22 -45.62 7.93 6.04
CA PHE A 22 -46.84 7.53 6.78
C PHE A 22 -48.13 7.81 6.00
N ALA A 23 -48.16 8.83 5.14
CA ALA A 23 -49.29 9.06 4.24
C ALA A 23 -49.46 7.94 3.19
N ARG A 24 -48.36 7.32 2.73
CA ARG A 24 -48.39 6.23 1.75
C ARG A 24 -48.54 4.86 2.40
N TYR A 25 -47.85 4.66 3.52
CA TYR A 25 -47.78 3.41 4.27
C TYR A 25 -48.16 3.65 5.74
N PRO A 26 -49.44 3.92 6.02
CA PRO A 26 -49.92 4.10 7.40
C PRO A 26 -49.87 2.76 8.16
N PRO A 27 -49.22 2.69 9.35
CA PRO A 27 -49.23 1.47 10.15
C PRO A 27 -50.62 1.20 10.72
N ALA A 28 -50.92 -0.07 11.01
CA ALA A 28 -52.20 -0.46 11.61
C ALA A 28 -52.44 0.22 12.98
N ALA A 29 -51.37 0.56 13.72
CA ALA A 29 -51.46 1.19 15.03
C ALA A 29 -52.12 2.59 15.03
N ILE A 30 -52.06 3.33 13.92
CA ILE A 30 -52.65 4.68 13.82
C ILE A 30 -54.02 4.68 13.15
N LEU A 31 -54.42 3.56 12.57
CA LEU A 31 -55.62 3.44 11.77
C LEU A 31 -56.77 2.84 12.60
N PRO A 32 -58.02 3.25 12.37
CA PRO A 32 -59.17 2.52 12.89
C PRO A 32 -59.26 1.11 12.28
N GLU A 33 -59.82 0.17 13.05
CA GLU A 33 -59.76 -1.29 12.79
C GLU A 33 -60.27 -1.73 11.41
N ASN A 34 -61.11 -0.94 10.75
CA ASN A 34 -61.76 -1.30 9.47
C ASN A 34 -61.34 -0.42 8.29
N THR A 35 -60.15 0.18 8.34
CA THR A 35 -59.66 0.98 7.20
C THR A 35 -59.12 0.10 6.07
N PRO A 36 -59.48 0.40 4.81
CA PRO A 36 -58.90 -0.29 3.68
C PRO A 36 -57.41 0.05 3.56
N LYS A 37 -56.63 -0.91 3.05
CA LYS A 37 -55.21 -0.69 2.75
C LYS A 37 -55.05 0.38 1.70
N THR A 38 -53.95 1.12 1.75
CA THR A 38 -53.64 2.06 0.68
C THR A 38 -53.22 1.30 -0.57
N ARG A 39 -53.42 1.91 -1.75
CA ARG A 39 -52.93 1.36 -3.03
C ARG A 39 -51.45 0.94 -2.96
N TYR A 40 -50.61 1.74 -2.30
CA TYR A 40 -49.19 1.44 -2.12
C TYR A 40 -48.95 0.18 -1.27
N GLN A 41 -49.74 -0.03 -0.22
CA GLN A 41 -49.67 -1.23 0.63
C GLN A 41 -50.18 -2.49 -0.09
N GLU A 42 -51.17 -2.35 -0.97
CA GLU A 42 -51.68 -3.45 -1.79
C GLU A 42 -50.66 -3.89 -2.83
N GLU A 43 -50.09 -2.94 -3.57
CA GLU A 43 -49.02 -3.21 -4.53
C GLU A 43 -47.78 -3.77 -3.82
N ARG A 44 -47.46 -3.22 -2.63
CA ARG A 44 -46.23 -3.53 -1.88
C ARG A 44 -46.49 -3.60 -0.37
N PRO A 45 -46.78 -4.79 0.18
CA PRO A 45 -47.08 -4.95 1.60
C PRO A 45 -45.98 -4.46 2.54
N ASN A 46 -44.71 -4.74 2.21
CA ASN A 46 -43.56 -4.18 2.94
C ASN A 46 -42.65 -3.42 1.96
N PRO A 47 -42.54 -2.07 2.08
CA PRO A 47 -41.79 -1.26 1.14
C PRO A 47 -40.26 -1.36 1.32
N PHE A 48 -39.79 -2.02 2.38
CA PHE A 48 -38.38 -2.15 2.74
C PHE A 48 -37.76 -3.49 2.36
N ARG A 49 -38.58 -4.49 2.01
CA ARG A 49 -38.11 -5.81 1.59
C ARG A 49 -38.19 -5.98 0.07
N PHE A 50 -37.38 -6.89 -0.42
CA PHE A 50 -37.51 -7.38 -1.79
C PHE A 50 -38.86 -8.07 -1.94
N TYR A 51 -39.50 -7.86 -3.07
CA TYR A 51 -40.81 -8.41 -3.36
C TYR A 51 -40.74 -9.28 -4.60
N LYS A 52 -41.24 -10.51 -4.51
CA LYS A 52 -41.34 -11.41 -5.65
C LYS A 52 -42.72 -11.24 -6.27
N HIS A 53 -42.77 -10.76 -7.51
CA HIS A 53 -44.05 -10.57 -8.19
C HIS A 53 -44.71 -11.93 -8.48
N PRO A 54 -46.00 -12.14 -8.15
CA PRO A 54 -46.64 -13.45 -8.23
C PRO A 54 -46.76 -13.98 -9.66
N VAL A 55 -47.05 -13.10 -10.63
CA VAL A 55 -47.22 -13.51 -12.05
C VAL A 55 -45.88 -13.74 -12.74
N THR A 56 -44.96 -12.77 -12.70
CA THR A 56 -43.68 -12.85 -13.43
C THR A 56 -42.59 -13.64 -12.69
N GLY A 57 -42.75 -13.90 -11.40
CA GLY A 57 -41.76 -14.59 -10.56
C GLY A 57 -40.46 -13.81 -10.34
N LYS A 58 -40.30 -12.61 -10.90
CA LYS A 58 -39.10 -11.79 -10.77
C LYS A 58 -39.06 -11.10 -9.42
N TRP A 59 -37.87 -11.02 -8.83
CA TRP A 59 -37.61 -10.21 -7.66
C TRP A 59 -37.51 -8.74 -8.05
N GLN A 60 -38.22 -7.91 -7.31
CA GLN A 60 -38.19 -6.47 -7.43
C GLN A 60 -37.49 -5.87 -6.21
N ASP A 61 -36.71 -4.82 -6.47
CA ASP A 61 -36.00 -4.08 -5.43
C ASP A 61 -36.96 -3.41 -4.45
N PRO A 62 -36.57 -3.24 -3.17
CA PRO A 62 -37.31 -2.43 -2.20
C PRO A 62 -37.64 -1.03 -2.74
N VAL A 63 -38.83 -0.50 -2.44
CA VAL A 63 -39.22 0.88 -2.84
C VAL A 63 -38.23 1.90 -2.28
N TYR A 64 -37.80 1.66 -1.04
CA TYR A 64 -36.80 2.44 -0.37
C TYR A 64 -35.52 1.62 -0.30
N SER A 65 -34.46 2.10 -0.95
CA SER A 65 -33.12 1.50 -0.86
C SER A 65 -32.62 1.45 0.59
N GLN A 66 -31.63 0.60 0.88
CA GLN A 66 -31.09 0.45 2.24
C GLN A 66 -30.59 1.78 2.84
N ARG A 67 -30.09 2.70 2.00
CA ARG A 67 -29.73 4.06 2.42
C ARG A 67 -30.94 4.85 2.90
N ARG A 68 -31.99 4.92 2.08
CA ARG A 68 -33.24 5.63 2.41
C ARG A 68 -33.95 5.02 3.62
N GLN A 69 -33.89 3.69 3.77
CA GLN A 69 -34.37 3.00 4.98
C GLN A 69 -33.62 3.48 6.22
N ALA A 70 -32.29 3.57 6.17
CA ALA A 70 -31.49 4.06 7.29
C ALA A 70 -31.77 5.54 7.61
N GLU A 71 -31.98 6.38 6.60
CA GLU A 71 -32.37 7.78 6.77
C GLU A 71 -33.75 7.90 7.45
N LEU A 72 -34.74 7.11 7.01
CA LEU A 72 -36.08 7.06 7.63
C LEU A 72 -36.01 6.58 9.08
N VAL A 73 -35.28 5.49 9.35
CA VAL A 73 -35.10 4.96 10.71
C VAL A 73 -34.38 5.98 11.60
N LYS A 74 -33.36 6.68 11.07
CA LYS A 74 -32.65 7.73 11.82
C LYS A 74 -33.61 8.86 12.22
N MET A 75 -34.36 9.42 11.25
CA MET A 75 -35.34 10.47 11.53
C MET A 75 -36.43 9.97 12.48
N ALA A 76 -36.91 8.74 12.33
CA ALA A 76 -37.96 8.18 13.16
C ALA A 76 -37.49 7.99 14.61
N ARG A 77 -36.25 7.54 14.81
CA ARG A 77 -35.62 7.43 16.13
C ARG A 77 -35.45 8.78 16.80
N GLU A 78 -35.00 9.80 16.07
CA GLU A 78 -34.86 11.17 16.59
C GLU A 78 -36.21 11.79 17.02
N ASN A 79 -37.32 11.36 16.38
CA ASN A 79 -38.66 11.83 16.67
C ASN A 79 -39.51 10.84 17.50
N GLY A 80 -38.94 9.73 17.97
CA GLY A 80 -39.65 8.73 18.79
C GLY A 80 -40.75 7.94 18.08
N VAL A 81 -40.73 7.85 16.75
CA VAL A 81 -41.74 7.14 15.91
C VAL A 81 -41.17 5.91 15.20
N GLU A 82 -40.09 5.32 15.74
CA GLU A 82 -39.42 4.16 15.13
C GLU A 82 -40.33 2.91 15.10
N ASP A 83 -41.13 2.70 16.15
CA ASP A 83 -42.01 1.53 16.28
C ASP A 83 -43.18 1.54 15.27
N LEU A 84 -43.48 2.72 14.69
CA LEU A 84 -44.50 2.88 13.65
C LEU A 84 -43.99 2.48 12.26
N LEU A 85 -42.68 2.30 12.08
CA LEU A 85 -42.11 1.83 10.82
C LEU A 85 -42.24 0.31 10.67
N PRO A 86 -42.43 -0.20 9.44
CA PRO A 86 -42.32 -1.64 9.18
C PRO A 86 -40.95 -2.20 9.58
N GLU A 87 -40.89 -3.48 9.92
CA GLU A 87 -39.65 -4.16 10.30
C GLU A 87 -38.53 -3.99 9.24
N THR A 88 -37.37 -3.49 9.67
CA THR A 88 -36.18 -3.35 8.82
C THR A 88 -34.92 -3.94 9.46
N ARG A 89 -33.98 -4.37 8.61
CA ARG A 89 -32.60 -4.70 9.03
C ARG A 89 -31.83 -3.49 9.57
N LYS A 90 -32.34 -2.27 9.34
CA LYS A 90 -31.72 -1.02 9.77
C LYS A 90 -32.28 -0.53 11.11
N GLY A 91 -33.40 -1.07 11.58
CA GLY A 91 -34.04 -0.75 12.85
C GLY A 91 -33.15 -1.07 14.06
N THR A 92 -33.30 -0.27 15.10
CA THR A 92 -32.58 -0.36 16.38
C THR A 92 -32.89 -1.68 17.07
N GLN A 93 -34.18 -2.01 17.22
CA GLN A 93 -34.60 -3.27 17.86
C GLN A 93 -34.04 -4.50 17.12
N TYR A 94 -34.18 -4.54 15.80
CA TYR A 94 -33.67 -5.64 14.99
C TYR A 94 -32.15 -5.78 15.11
N LYS A 95 -31.39 -4.68 15.00
CA LYS A 95 -29.92 -4.71 15.10
C LYS A 95 -29.45 -5.20 16.46
N LEU A 96 -30.12 -4.77 17.53
CA LEU A 96 -29.79 -5.19 18.89
C LEU A 96 -30.11 -6.67 19.09
N ALA A 97 -31.33 -7.10 18.76
CA ALA A 97 -31.75 -8.50 18.85
C ALA A 97 -30.80 -9.40 18.05
N HIS A 98 -30.50 -9.05 16.81
CA HIS A 98 -29.60 -9.82 15.95
C HIS A 98 -28.17 -9.89 16.50
N ARG A 99 -27.67 -8.80 17.11
CA ARG A 99 -26.34 -8.78 17.74
C ARG A 99 -26.30 -9.62 19.01
N VAL A 100 -27.36 -9.59 19.82
CA VAL A 100 -27.46 -10.38 21.05
C VAL A 100 -27.59 -11.87 20.73
N GLU A 101 -28.44 -12.22 19.77
CA GLU A 101 -28.71 -13.61 19.38
C GLU A 101 -27.50 -14.27 18.71
N HIS A 102 -26.82 -13.56 17.79
CA HIS A 102 -25.77 -14.16 16.98
C HIS A 102 -24.34 -13.78 17.40
N GLY A 103 -24.17 -12.74 18.21
CA GLY A 103 -22.86 -12.24 18.63
C GLY A 103 -21.97 -11.73 17.50
N LEU A 104 -20.68 -11.58 17.78
CA LEU A 104 -19.66 -11.24 16.78
C LEU A 104 -19.31 -12.48 15.97
N ARG A 105 -19.36 -12.38 14.63
CA ARG A 105 -19.17 -13.54 13.73
C ARG A 105 -18.05 -13.33 12.70
N VAL A 106 -17.16 -12.37 12.92
CA VAL A 106 -16.00 -12.16 12.05
C VAL A 106 -15.02 -13.33 12.18
N LYS A 107 -14.28 -13.63 11.11
CA LYS A 107 -13.30 -14.72 11.14
C LYS A 107 -12.18 -14.40 12.13
N GLY A 108 -11.79 -15.38 12.94
CA GLY A 108 -10.72 -15.26 13.94
C GLY A 108 -11.25 -14.91 15.34
N THR A 109 -11.89 -13.74 15.50
CA THR A 109 -12.36 -13.24 16.81
C THR A 109 -13.86 -13.43 17.06
N GLY A 110 -14.61 -13.94 16.09
CA GLY A 110 -16.01 -14.28 16.26
C GLY A 110 -16.24 -15.42 17.26
N VAL A 111 -17.44 -15.49 17.83
CA VAL A 111 -17.84 -16.54 18.78
C VAL A 111 -17.64 -17.92 18.12
N GLY A 112 -16.87 -18.79 18.79
CA GLY A 112 -16.52 -20.12 18.28
C GLY A 112 -15.46 -20.15 17.17
N GLN A 113 -14.85 -19.01 16.81
CA GLN A 113 -13.71 -18.96 15.89
C GLN A 113 -12.38 -18.92 16.64
N LYS A 114 -11.31 -19.33 15.95
CA LYS A 114 -9.93 -19.25 16.45
C LYS A 114 -9.07 -18.44 15.49
N VAL A 115 -8.19 -17.61 16.05
CA VAL A 115 -7.22 -16.81 15.29
C VAL A 115 -6.19 -17.73 14.64
N LYS A 116 -5.83 -17.45 13.38
CA LYS A 116 -4.86 -18.26 12.60
C LYS A 116 -3.44 -18.19 13.18
N GLY A 117 -3.07 -17.08 13.80
CA GLY A 117 -1.69 -16.75 14.23
C GLY A 117 -0.81 -16.35 13.06
N HIS A 118 0.24 -15.56 13.30
CA HIS A 118 1.21 -15.17 12.27
C HIS A 118 2.12 -16.33 11.86
N ILE A 119 2.76 -16.25 10.69
CA ILE A 119 3.62 -17.35 10.17
C ILE A 119 4.72 -17.72 11.19
N HIS A 120 5.36 -16.71 11.79
CA HIS A 120 6.44 -16.95 12.76
C HIS A 120 5.93 -17.63 14.03
N GLU A 121 4.74 -17.30 14.53
CA GLU A 121 4.13 -17.95 15.71
C GLU A 121 3.84 -19.42 15.43
N ARG A 122 3.26 -19.69 14.24
CA ARG A 122 2.92 -21.06 13.83
C ARG A 122 4.15 -21.93 13.64
N HIS A 123 5.24 -21.38 13.11
CA HIS A 123 6.48 -22.13 12.84
C HIS A 123 7.50 -22.06 13.98
N MET A 124 7.27 -21.25 15.02
CA MET A 124 8.22 -21.05 16.12
C MET A 124 8.60 -22.37 16.77
N ILE A 125 7.61 -23.20 17.09
CA ILE A 125 7.82 -24.49 17.79
C ILE A 125 8.71 -25.41 16.94
N ALA A 126 8.35 -25.60 15.66
CA ALA A 126 9.14 -26.41 14.75
C ALA A 126 10.57 -25.87 14.58
N LYS A 127 10.72 -24.54 14.43
CA LYS A 127 12.03 -23.87 14.30
C LYS A 127 12.89 -24.05 15.55
N MET A 128 12.31 -23.95 16.74
CA MET A 128 13.04 -24.17 18.00
C MET A 128 13.46 -25.62 18.18
N GLU A 129 12.64 -26.58 17.77
CA GLU A 129 12.99 -28.00 17.83
C GLU A 129 14.14 -28.35 16.87
N THR A 130 14.13 -27.80 15.65
CA THR A 130 15.24 -27.94 14.70
C THR A 130 16.54 -27.38 15.29
N ARG A 131 16.48 -26.19 15.92
CA ARG A 131 17.64 -25.60 16.60
C ARG A 131 18.13 -26.48 17.75
N ARG A 132 17.24 -27.00 18.59
CA ARG A 132 17.56 -27.92 19.68
C ARG A 132 18.30 -29.15 19.16
N LYS A 133 17.75 -29.80 18.13
CA LYS A 133 18.36 -30.98 17.50
C LYS A 133 19.75 -30.70 16.94
N ALA A 134 19.90 -29.59 16.20
CA ALA A 134 21.20 -29.21 15.64
C ALA A 134 22.26 -28.99 16.73
N MET A 135 21.89 -28.36 17.85
CA MET A 135 22.79 -28.15 18.99
C MET A 135 23.20 -29.46 19.67
N LEU A 136 22.29 -30.44 19.76
CA LEU A 136 22.60 -31.77 20.29
C LEU A 136 23.56 -32.54 19.37
N ASP A 137 23.39 -32.41 18.05
CA ASP A 137 24.22 -33.10 17.06
C ASP A 137 25.58 -32.41 16.83
N MET A 138 25.71 -31.12 17.16
CA MET A 138 26.89 -30.28 16.91
C MET A 138 28.21 -30.87 17.44
N PRO A 139 28.32 -31.39 18.68
CA PRO A 139 29.58 -31.97 19.15
C PRO A 139 30.02 -33.19 18.33
N SER A 140 29.06 -33.99 17.83
CA SER A 140 29.37 -35.15 16.99
C SER A 140 29.89 -34.73 15.62
N LEU A 141 29.29 -33.67 15.05
CA LEU A 141 29.68 -33.10 13.77
C LEU A 141 31.08 -32.48 13.84
N ILE A 142 31.38 -31.71 14.89
CA ILE A 142 32.70 -31.11 15.11
C ILE A 142 33.77 -32.20 15.20
N LYS A 143 33.51 -33.30 15.92
CA LYS A 143 34.45 -34.43 16.02
C LYS A 143 34.74 -35.05 14.65
N ARG A 144 33.70 -35.26 13.83
CA ARG A 144 33.84 -35.81 12.47
C ARG A 144 34.63 -34.87 11.56
N TRP A 145 34.30 -33.58 11.57
CA TRP A 145 34.99 -32.56 10.79
C TRP A 145 36.47 -32.47 11.18
N LYS A 146 36.79 -32.31 12.47
CA LYS A 146 38.19 -32.26 12.94
C LYS A 146 39.00 -33.48 12.54
N ARG A 147 38.41 -34.70 12.55
CA ARG A 147 39.07 -35.92 12.08
C ARG A 147 39.33 -35.91 10.58
N ALA A 148 38.38 -35.42 9.78
CA ALA A 148 38.55 -35.32 8.34
C ALA A 148 39.59 -34.25 7.95
N THR A 149 39.70 -33.17 8.73
CA THR A 149 40.68 -32.10 8.51
C THR A 149 42.06 -32.43 9.10
N GLN A 150 42.16 -33.38 10.04
CA GLN A 150 43.43 -33.83 10.62
C GLN A 150 43.84 -35.21 10.10
N LEU A 151 44.49 -35.26 8.92
CA LEU A 151 45.46 -36.31 8.56
C LEU A 151 46.27 -35.94 7.28
N PRO A 152 47.61 -36.08 7.24
CA PRO A 152 48.60 -35.92 8.31
C PRO A 152 49.69 -34.88 7.95
N GLN A 153 50.01 -33.98 8.88
CA GLN A 153 51.38 -33.44 8.97
C GLN A 153 52.09 -34.20 10.10
N ARG A 154 52.34 -35.49 9.83
CA ARG A 154 53.26 -36.31 10.61
C ARG A 154 54.34 -36.80 9.66
N LEU A 155 55.11 -35.85 9.13
CA LEU A 155 56.42 -36.11 8.55
C LEU A 155 57.46 -35.67 9.57
N GLU A 156 58.03 -36.69 10.20
CA GLU A 156 59.40 -36.80 10.69
C GLU A 156 60.04 -35.59 11.40
N VAL A 157 60.28 -35.85 12.70
CA VAL A 157 61.36 -35.31 13.51
C VAL A 157 62.67 -35.28 12.71
N LEU A 158 63.14 -34.11 12.32
CA LEU A 158 64.54 -33.72 12.41
C LEU A 158 64.58 -32.21 12.59
N GLY A 159 65.22 -31.77 13.66
CA GLY A 159 65.32 -30.37 14.02
C GLY A 159 65.94 -29.56 12.89
N HIS A 160 65.54 -28.29 12.81
CA HIS A 160 66.41 -27.15 12.55
C HIS A 160 65.55 -25.91 12.74
N GLU A 161 65.96 -25.09 13.70
CA GLU A 161 65.34 -23.83 14.06
C GLU A 161 65.37 -22.87 12.87
N LEU A 162 64.22 -22.32 12.46
CA LEU A 162 64.17 -21.07 11.69
C LEU A 162 62.92 -20.24 12.04
N PRO A 163 63.03 -18.90 11.96
CA PRO A 163 62.33 -17.99 12.85
C PRO A 163 60.92 -17.60 12.39
N ILE A 164 60.11 -17.30 13.41
CA ILE A 164 58.77 -16.70 13.35
C ILE A 164 58.86 -15.35 12.63
N PHE A 165 58.44 -15.30 11.37
CA PHE A 165 58.01 -14.05 10.73
C PHE A 165 56.58 -13.76 11.18
N MET A 166 56.43 -12.75 12.02
CA MET A 166 55.13 -12.17 12.35
C MET A 166 54.55 -11.50 11.11
N ALA A 167 53.64 -12.20 10.43
CA ALA A 167 52.72 -11.57 9.50
C ALA A 167 51.66 -10.84 10.33
N SER A 168 51.81 -9.51 10.47
CA SER A 168 50.75 -8.63 10.92
C SER A 168 49.58 -8.71 9.95
N SER A 169 48.60 -9.55 10.28
CA SER A 169 47.24 -9.42 9.75
C SER A 169 46.64 -8.13 10.31
N GLN A 170 46.80 -7.05 9.56
CA GLN A 170 45.95 -5.88 9.75
C GLN A 170 44.52 -6.32 9.45
N ALA A 171 43.71 -6.29 10.51
CA ALA A 171 42.27 -6.43 10.43
C ALA A 171 41.75 -5.45 9.37
N ALA A 172 41.04 -5.99 8.38
CA ALA A 172 40.19 -5.21 7.49
C ALA A 172 39.14 -4.51 8.35
N VAL A 173 39.42 -3.26 8.72
CA VAL A 173 38.43 -2.32 9.19
C VAL A 173 37.55 -2.04 7.99
N THR A 174 36.31 -2.51 8.06
CA THR A 174 35.20 -2.09 7.22
C THR A 174 35.12 -0.56 7.28
N SER A 175 35.59 0.10 6.23
CA SER A 175 35.35 1.53 6.02
C SER A 175 33.84 1.78 5.97
N PRO A 176 33.32 2.85 6.59
CA PRO A 176 31.95 3.26 6.34
C PRO A 176 31.85 3.62 4.84
N GLU A 177 30.74 3.28 4.19
CA GLU A 177 30.42 3.76 2.84
C GLU A 177 30.77 5.26 2.75
N VAL A 178 31.70 5.61 1.86
CA VAL A 178 32.09 7.00 1.67
C VAL A 178 30.91 7.69 1.01
N ALA A 179 30.12 8.40 1.81
CA ALA A 179 28.99 9.16 1.32
C ALA A 179 29.45 10.06 0.17
N THR A 180 28.70 10.03 -0.94
CA THR A 180 29.04 10.84 -2.11
C THR A 180 28.96 12.34 -1.75
N HIS A 181 29.78 13.18 -2.38
CA HIS A 181 29.75 14.64 -2.15
C HIS A 181 28.35 15.25 -2.40
N TYR A 182 27.55 14.62 -3.27
CA TYR A 182 26.12 14.89 -3.49
C TYR A 182 25.26 14.62 -2.25
N GLN A 183 25.48 13.48 -1.59
CA GLN A 183 24.78 13.08 -0.37
C GLN A 183 25.15 13.97 0.83
N VAL A 184 26.41 14.40 0.93
CA VAL A 184 26.88 15.31 2.00
C VAL A 184 26.14 16.65 1.96
N LEU A 185 25.91 17.20 0.78
CA LEU A 185 25.18 18.47 0.59
C LEU A 185 23.67 18.29 0.38
N ASN A 186 23.17 17.03 0.35
CA ASN A 186 21.79 16.67 0.01
C ASN A 186 21.32 17.27 -1.33
N LEU A 187 22.14 17.11 -2.37
CA LEU A 187 21.86 17.57 -3.74
C LEU A 187 21.87 16.37 -4.69
N THR A 188 21.01 16.37 -5.71
CA THR A 188 21.03 15.36 -6.77
C THR A 188 21.74 15.91 -8.02
N PRO A 189 22.46 15.06 -8.79
CA PRO A 189 23.12 15.50 -10.03
C PRO A 189 22.16 16.16 -11.04
N THR A 190 20.94 15.65 -11.14
CA THR A 190 19.88 16.15 -12.04
C THR A 190 19.41 17.58 -11.71
N LEU A 191 19.43 17.97 -10.44
CA LEU A 191 19.05 19.33 -10.02
C LEU A 191 20.11 20.37 -10.37
N LEU A 192 21.37 19.97 -10.52
CA LEU A 192 22.46 20.88 -10.84
C LEU A 192 22.67 21.04 -12.35
N ASP A 193 22.17 20.11 -13.17
CA ASP A 193 22.30 20.17 -14.63
C ASP A 193 21.17 20.95 -15.31
N THR A 194 20.02 21.07 -14.65
CA THR A 194 18.85 21.83 -15.16
C THR A 194 18.97 23.35 -14.94
N GLN A 195 19.87 23.80 -14.06
CA GLN A 195 20.07 25.22 -13.75
C GLN A 195 21.32 25.78 -14.42
N HIS A 196 21.17 26.88 -15.16
CA HIS A 196 22.28 27.58 -15.84
C HIS A 196 23.27 28.24 -14.85
N ASP A 197 22.87 28.45 -13.58
CA ASP A 197 23.72 28.96 -12.49
C ASP A 197 23.50 28.14 -11.20
N SER A 198 24.30 27.10 -10.99
CA SER A 198 24.19 26.18 -9.84
C SER A 198 24.94 26.64 -8.58
N THR A 199 25.83 27.64 -8.70
CA THR A 199 26.63 28.17 -7.58
C THR A 199 25.84 28.75 -6.39
N PRO A 200 24.73 29.51 -6.55
CA PRO A 200 23.96 30.01 -5.41
C PRO A 200 23.22 28.87 -4.67
N LEU A 201 22.79 27.84 -5.41
CA LEU A 201 22.13 26.67 -4.84
C LEU A 201 23.10 25.86 -3.99
N ILE A 202 24.31 25.61 -4.49
CA ILE A 202 25.38 24.89 -3.77
C ILE A 202 25.78 25.65 -2.50
N ARG A 203 25.94 26.98 -2.57
CA ARG A 203 26.26 27.81 -1.39
C ARG A 203 25.16 27.76 -0.31
N ARG A 204 23.89 27.79 -0.73
CA ARG A 204 22.75 27.64 0.19
C ARG A 204 22.73 26.24 0.83
N ALA A 205 23.03 25.20 0.06
CA ALA A 205 23.12 23.83 0.57
C ALA A 205 24.26 23.67 1.57
N TYR A 206 25.43 24.28 1.31
CA TYR A 206 26.57 24.33 2.22
C TYR A 206 26.22 25.00 3.57
N HIS A 207 25.57 26.18 3.54
CA HIS A 207 25.13 26.86 4.77
C HIS A 207 24.13 26.00 5.56
N ARG A 208 23.21 25.32 4.88
CA ARG A 208 22.25 24.41 5.51
C ARG A 208 22.96 23.19 6.13
N ALA A 209 23.94 22.60 5.45
CA ALA A 209 24.68 21.44 5.92
C ALA A 209 25.51 21.76 7.17
N LEU A 210 26.18 22.92 7.20
CA LEU A 210 26.91 23.39 8.38
C LEU A 210 25.99 23.62 9.58
N LEU A 211 24.83 24.25 9.39
CA LEU A 211 23.88 24.52 10.47
C LEU A 211 23.24 23.24 11.04
N ARG A 212 23.13 22.17 10.24
CA ARG A 212 22.62 20.86 10.67
C ARG A 212 23.66 20.03 11.39
N ASN A 213 24.93 20.12 10.98
CA ASN A 213 26.03 19.33 11.54
C ASN A 213 26.90 20.12 12.55
N HIS A 214 26.48 21.31 12.97
CA HIS A 214 27.19 22.10 13.97
C HIS A 214 27.20 21.39 15.33
N PRO A 215 28.35 21.22 16.00
CA PRO A 215 28.49 20.38 17.20
C PRO A 215 27.61 20.81 18.37
N ASP A 216 27.24 22.09 18.44
CA ASP A 216 26.41 22.68 19.49
C ASP A 216 24.90 22.35 19.35
N LYS A 217 24.48 21.79 18.21
CA LYS A 217 23.07 21.47 17.90
C LYS A 217 22.76 19.97 17.86
N VAL A 218 23.78 19.12 17.83
CA VAL A 218 23.65 17.66 17.68
C VAL A 218 23.42 16.93 19.03
N THR A 219 23.36 17.67 20.13
CA THR A 219 23.14 17.15 21.49
C THR A 219 21.67 16.95 21.86
N SER A 220 20.71 17.26 20.97
CA SER A 220 19.29 17.05 21.27
C SER A 220 18.45 16.65 20.05
N SER A 221 17.69 15.56 20.21
CA SER A 221 16.61 14.98 19.37
C SER A 221 16.98 14.06 18.18
N ASP A 222 16.58 12.79 18.34
CA ASP A 222 16.22 11.70 17.40
C ASP A 222 17.12 11.34 16.18
N PRO A 223 17.41 10.04 15.92
CA PRO A 223 18.06 9.61 14.68
C PRO A 223 17.02 9.61 13.55
N PRO A 224 17.39 10.11 12.36
CA PRO A 224 18.09 9.20 11.46
C PRO A 224 19.21 9.87 10.63
N SER A 225 20.15 9.02 10.21
CA SER A 225 20.94 9.19 8.97
C SER A 225 22.10 10.20 9.00
N VAL A 226 23.32 9.64 9.11
CA VAL A 226 24.62 10.16 8.63
C VAL A 226 24.97 11.61 9.04
N CYS A 227 25.70 11.76 10.15
CA CYS A 227 26.36 13.01 10.51
C CYS A 227 27.66 13.18 9.70
N PHE A 228 27.86 14.34 9.07
CA PHE A 228 29.06 14.65 8.27
C PHE A 228 29.97 15.62 9.02
N THR A 229 31.28 15.44 8.89
CA THR A 229 32.25 16.37 9.48
C THR A 229 32.28 17.69 8.68
N VAL A 230 32.67 18.78 9.34
CA VAL A 230 32.83 20.09 8.70
C VAL A 230 33.82 20.01 7.53
N ASP A 231 34.87 19.20 7.66
CA ASP A 231 35.86 18.97 6.62
C ASP A 231 35.22 18.31 5.38
N GLN A 232 34.37 17.29 5.56
CA GLN A 232 33.64 16.63 4.46
C GLN A 232 32.66 17.57 3.74
N ILE A 233 32.02 18.46 4.49
CA ILE A 233 31.10 19.46 3.94
C ILE A 233 31.86 20.51 3.11
N THR A 234 33.07 20.87 3.56
CA THR A 234 33.94 21.83 2.87
C THR A 234 34.56 21.23 1.61
N THR A 235 34.99 19.97 1.65
CA THR A 235 35.48 19.27 0.45
C THR A 235 34.38 19.15 -0.61
N ALA A 236 33.15 18.83 -0.20
CA ALA A 236 32.00 18.75 -1.12
C ALA A 236 31.70 20.07 -1.81
N LEU A 237 31.75 21.19 -1.08
CA LEU A 237 31.58 22.52 -1.67
C LEU A 237 32.64 22.80 -2.74
N ASN A 238 33.91 22.59 -2.40
CA ASN A 238 35.03 22.89 -3.30
C ASN A 238 34.98 22.03 -4.57
N THR A 239 34.60 20.76 -4.45
CA THR A 239 34.49 19.87 -5.61
C THR A 239 33.27 20.16 -6.49
N LEU A 240 32.12 20.54 -5.91
CA LEU A 240 30.89 20.79 -6.68
C LEU A 240 30.76 22.22 -7.22
N SER A 241 31.46 23.19 -6.61
CA SER A 241 31.39 24.60 -7.01
C SER A 241 32.10 24.88 -8.35
N ASP A 242 33.13 24.12 -8.69
CA ASP A 242 33.90 24.30 -9.92
C ASP A 242 33.47 23.27 -10.99
N PRO A 243 33.03 23.69 -12.21
CA PRO A 243 32.53 22.78 -13.23
C PRO A 243 33.53 21.70 -13.69
N SER A 244 34.82 22.03 -13.73
CA SER A 244 35.88 21.10 -14.11
C SER A 244 36.14 20.03 -13.02
N CYS A 245 36.18 20.46 -11.76
CA CYS A 245 36.33 19.57 -10.61
C CYS A 245 35.12 18.63 -10.46
N ARG A 246 33.92 19.15 -10.68
CA ARG A 246 32.67 18.37 -10.71
C ARG A 246 32.70 17.31 -11.81
N ALA A 247 33.05 17.70 -13.04
CA ALA A 247 33.10 16.76 -14.17
C ALA A 247 34.13 15.64 -13.95
N ALA A 248 35.30 15.95 -13.37
CA ALA A 248 36.30 14.95 -13.02
C ALA A 248 35.81 13.99 -11.93
N TYR A 249 35.09 14.50 -10.93
CA TYR A 249 34.48 13.69 -9.87
C TYR A 249 33.34 12.80 -10.40
N ASP A 250 32.50 13.31 -11.30
CA ASP A 250 31.43 12.55 -11.96
C ASP A 250 31.96 11.46 -12.89
N ALA A 251 33.11 11.70 -13.54
CA ALA A 251 33.84 10.68 -14.30
C ALA A 251 34.40 9.59 -13.35
N ALA A 252 34.97 9.98 -12.20
CA ALA A 252 35.49 9.05 -11.22
C ALA A 252 34.38 8.18 -10.58
N LEU A 253 33.20 8.75 -10.29
CA LEU A 253 32.04 8.02 -9.78
C LEU A 253 31.49 7.00 -10.77
N ARG A 254 31.53 7.30 -12.07
CA ARG A 254 31.12 6.36 -13.13
C ARG A 254 32.07 5.17 -13.28
N VAL A 255 33.37 5.36 -13.03
CA VAL A 255 34.38 4.31 -13.11
C VAL A 255 34.42 3.45 -11.82
N SER A 256 34.05 4.02 -10.68
CA SER A 256 34.17 3.37 -9.35
C SER A 256 32.91 2.65 -8.86
N ARG A 257 31.77 2.77 -9.55
CA ARG A 257 30.56 1.99 -9.25
C ARG A 257 30.50 0.72 -10.10
N PRO A 258 30.82 -0.48 -9.56
CA PRO A 258 30.26 -1.70 -10.12
C PRO A 258 28.74 -1.65 -9.95
N SER A 259 28.00 -2.19 -10.92
CA SER A 259 26.54 -2.24 -10.93
C SER A 259 26.00 -2.97 -9.69
N GLU A 260 25.81 -2.26 -8.58
CA GLU A 260 25.09 -2.73 -7.40
C GLU A 260 23.83 -1.88 -7.24
N LYS A 261 22.71 -2.57 -7.46
CA LYS A 261 21.35 -2.39 -6.94
C LYS A 261 21.03 -1.00 -6.36
N ARG A 262 20.11 -0.30 -7.03
CA ARG A 262 19.45 0.92 -6.57
C ARG A 262 18.92 0.74 -5.15
N ASP A 263 19.66 1.25 -4.19
CA ASP A 263 19.34 1.14 -2.77
C ASP A 263 18.18 2.08 -2.41
N GLY A 264 17.08 1.48 -1.97
CA GLY A 264 16.18 1.99 -0.92
C GLY A 264 15.72 3.45 -0.93
N SER A 265 15.50 4.10 -2.08
CA SER A 265 14.77 5.38 -2.09
C SER A 265 13.37 5.14 -1.51
N PHE A 266 13.00 5.90 -0.49
CA PHE A 266 11.72 5.77 0.22
C PHE A 266 10.54 5.97 -0.75
N GLN A 267 10.02 4.86 -1.28
CA GLN A 267 8.90 4.81 -2.23
C GLN A 267 7.60 5.18 -1.52
N THR A 268 7.22 6.46 -1.58
CA THR A 268 5.98 6.93 -0.97
C THR A 268 4.81 6.64 -1.89
N GLY A 269 3.89 5.77 -1.47
CA GLY A 269 2.62 5.53 -2.16
C GLY A 269 2.78 4.85 -3.52
N VAL A 270 3.18 3.58 -3.51
CA VAL A 270 3.22 2.72 -4.71
C VAL A 270 1.81 2.28 -5.06
N GLU A 271 1.34 2.62 -6.27
CA GLU A 271 0.08 2.12 -6.85
C GLU A 271 0.39 0.94 -7.79
N ASN A 272 -0.35 -0.16 -7.68
CA ASN A 272 -0.16 -1.36 -8.51
C ASN A 272 -1.21 -1.38 -9.63
N VAL A 273 -0.78 -1.57 -10.87
CA VAL A 273 -1.65 -1.59 -12.06
C VAL A 273 -1.16 -2.69 -13.02
N ASP A 274 -2.07 -3.33 -13.77
CA ASP A 274 -1.72 -4.32 -14.79
C ASP A 274 -1.47 -3.60 -16.14
N LEU A 275 -0.56 -4.13 -16.98
CA LEU A 275 -0.19 -3.48 -18.25
C LEU A 275 -1.40 -3.26 -19.19
N ASP A 276 -2.37 -4.18 -19.18
CA ASP A 276 -3.61 -4.11 -19.98
C ASP A 276 -4.52 -2.90 -19.65
N ASP A 277 -4.34 -2.29 -18.47
CA ASP A 277 -5.11 -1.15 -18.00
C ASP A 277 -4.46 0.21 -18.35
N LEU A 278 -3.26 0.22 -18.95
CA LEU A 278 -2.56 1.44 -19.34
C LEU A 278 -2.89 1.85 -20.78
N ALA A 279 -2.91 3.16 -21.01
CA ALA A 279 -3.05 3.71 -22.36
C ALA A 279 -1.72 3.53 -23.11
N PHE A 280 -1.79 2.94 -24.31
CA PHE A 280 -0.66 2.80 -25.22
C PHE A 280 -0.75 3.88 -26.30
N ASP A 281 0.35 4.61 -26.51
CA ASP A 281 0.49 5.55 -27.62
C ASP A 281 1.18 4.88 -28.81
N GLU A 282 0.44 4.69 -29.91
CA GLU A 282 0.95 4.05 -31.14
C GLU A 282 2.02 4.90 -31.84
N ASP A 283 2.05 6.22 -31.65
CA ASP A 283 3.00 7.10 -32.34
C ASP A 283 4.37 7.13 -31.64
N GLN A 284 4.42 6.88 -30.33
CA GLN A 284 5.63 6.94 -29.52
C GLN A 284 6.10 5.56 -29.02
N GLU A 285 5.31 4.50 -29.23
CA GLU A 285 5.57 3.13 -28.75
C GLU A 285 5.78 3.06 -27.22
N CYS A 286 5.05 3.88 -26.47
CA CYS A 286 5.19 3.97 -25.02
C CYS A 286 3.82 3.90 -24.31
N TRP A 287 3.83 3.35 -23.10
CA TRP A 287 2.67 3.34 -22.22
C TRP A 287 2.70 4.57 -21.33
N TYR A 288 1.54 5.20 -21.17
CA TYR A 288 1.41 6.34 -20.27
C TYR A 288 0.18 6.27 -19.37
N ARG A 289 0.26 6.98 -18.24
CA ARG A 289 -0.87 7.15 -17.33
C ARG A 289 -0.84 8.52 -16.63
N PRO A 290 -2.00 9.19 -16.49
CA PRO A 290 -2.09 10.42 -15.71
C PRO A 290 -1.87 10.16 -14.22
N CYS A 291 -1.18 11.08 -13.55
CA CYS A 291 -0.98 11.02 -12.10
C CYS A 291 -2.01 11.88 -11.35
N ARG A 292 -2.26 11.51 -10.08
CA ARG A 292 -3.13 12.26 -9.16
C ARG A 292 -2.62 13.67 -8.86
N CYS A 293 -1.39 14.00 -9.22
CA CYS A 293 -0.84 15.36 -9.13
C CYS A 293 -1.33 16.28 -10.25
N GLY A 294 -2.02 15.75 -11.28
CA GLY A 294 -2.64 16.53 -12.35
C GLY A 294 -1.83 16.65 -13.63
N ASN A 295 -0.70 15.95 -13.76
CA ASN A 295 -0.02 15.79 -15.06
C ASN A 295 -0.63 14.59 -15.81
N GLU A 296 -0.85 14.74 -17.11
CA GLU A 296 -1.50 13.76 -17.99
C GLU A 296 -0.53 12.67 -18.47
N HIS A 297 0.76 13.00 -18.58
CA HIS A 297 1.84 12.08 -18.99
C HIS A 297 2.91 12.02 -17.91
N SER A 298 2.57 11.45 -16.75
CA SER A 298 3.49 11.47 -15.58
C SER A 298 4.19 10.15 -15.31
N TYR A 299 3.58 9.05 -15.72
CA TYR A 299 4.20 7.72 -15.75
C TYR A 299 4.33 7.34 -17.21
N GLU A 300 5.57 7.19 -17.68
CA GLU A 300 5.89 6.88 -19.07
C GLU A 300 7.03 5.87 -19.10
N PHE A 301 6.88 4.82 -19.92
CA PHE A 301 7.88 3.79 -20.16
C PHE A 301 7.58 3.10 -21.50
N CYS A 302 8.59 2.54 -22.14
CA CYS A 302 8.48 1.96 -23.48
C CYS A 302 8.86 0.48 -23.47
N GLU A 303 8.74 -0.20 -24.62
CA GLU A 303 8.90 -1.66 -24.71
C GLU A 303 10.30 -2.11 -24.27
N ALA A 304 11.33 -1.32 -24.63
CA ALA A 304 12.70 -1.56 -24.19
C ALA A 304 12.86 -1.61 -22.66
N ASP A 305 12.10 -0.79 -21.92
CA ASP A 305 12.17 -0.79 -20.45
C ASP A 305 11.53 -2.07 -19.86
N LEU A 306 10.49 -2.62 -20.52
CA LEU A 306 9.85 -3.88 -20.12
C LEU A 306 10.73 -5.09 -20.45
N GLU A 307 11.44 -5.07 -21.58
CA GLU A 307 12.38 -6.13 -21.95
C GLU A 307 13.50 -6.29 -20.92
N GLU A 308 14.04 -5.17 -20.39
CA GLU A 308 15.09 -5.17 -19.37
C GLU A 308 14.66 -5.86 -18.06
N VAL A 309 13.38 -5.76 -17.68
CA VAL A 309 12.82 -6.37 -16.46
C VAL A 309 11.88 -7.54 -16.74
N SER A 310 11.99 -8.14 -17.93
CA SER A 310 11.15 -9.26 -18.37
C SER A 310 11.20 -10.46 -17.42
N ASP A 311 12.38 -10.74 -16.83
CA ASP A 311 12.57 -11.80 -15.82
C ASP A 311 11.84 -11.53 -14.48
N GLU A 312 11.59 -10.25 -14.17
CA GLU A 312 10.93 -9.84 -12.91
C GLU A 312 9.40 -9.81 -13.06
N GLY A 313 8.88 -9.58 -14.27
CA GLY A 313 7.43 -9.48 -14.55
C GLY A 313 6.75 -8.26 -13.93
N GLU A 314 7.53 -7.33 -13.37
CA GLU A 314 7.07 -6.07 -12.83
C GLU A 314 8.07 -4.94 -13.12
N ILE A 315 7.57 -3.78 -13.56
CA ILE A 315 8.36 -2.55 -13.71
C ILE A 315 7.89 -1.50 -12.70
N VAL A 316 8.81 -0.74 -12.12
CA VAL A 316 8.50 0.32 -11.14
C VAL A 316 8.91 1.68 -11.69
N VAL A 317 7.90 2.49 -12.03
CA VAL A 317 8.05 3.79 -12.69
C VAL A 317 7.69 4.92 -11.73
N GLY A 318 8.58 5.92 -11.60
CA GLY A 318 8.33 7.10 -10.78
C GLY A 318 7.55 8.17 -11.54
N CYS A 319 6.73 8.94 -10.84
CA CYS A 319 6.09 10.10 -11.44
C CYS A 319 7.12 11.19 -11.77
N LEU A 320 7.04 11.80 -12.96
CA LEU A 320 7.94 12.90 -13.36
C LEU A 320 7.82 14.15 -12.46
N ASP A 321 6.60 14.48 -11.99
CA ASP A 321 6.31 15.72 -11.24
C ASP A 321 6.03 15.55 -9.74
N CYS A 322 6.04 14.33 -9.19
CA CYS A 322 5.83 14.11 -7.76
C CYS A 322 6.56 12.87 -7.22
N SER A 323 6.47 12.60 -5.92
CA SER A 323 7.16 11.48 -5.28
C SER A 323 6.38 10.16 -5.28
N LEU A 324 5.32 10.05 -6.09
CA LEU A 324 4.52 8.83 -6.23
C LEU A 324 5.18 7.85 -7.21
N TRP A 325 4.86 6.58 -7.02
CA TRP A 325 5.42 5.47 -7.79
C TRP A 325 4.30 4.58 -8.31
N LEU A 326 4.46 4.08 -9.54
CA LEU A 326 3.56 3.14 -10.19
C LEU A 326 4.31 1.82 -10.40
N ARG A 327 3.75 0.71 -9.92
CA ARG A 327 4.25 -0.64 -10.15
C ARG A 327 3.35 -1.32 -11.16
N VAL A 328 3.89 -1.56 -12.35
CA VAL A 328 3.15 -2.18 -13.46
C VAL A 328 3.53 -3.65 -13.55
N HIS A 329 2.53 -4.54 -13.52
CA HIS A 329 2.70 -5.98 -13.67
C HIS A 329 2.44 -6.37 -15.12
N PHE A 330 3.29 -7.23 -15.68
CA PHE A 330 3.15 -7.73 -17.05
C PHE A 330 3.64 -9.17 -17.16
N ALA A 331 3.16 -9.89 -18.18
CA ALA A 331 3.57 -11.26 -18.47
C ALA A 331 3.98 -11.36 -19.94
N VAL A 332 5.20 -11.85 -20.19
CA VAL A 332 5.67 -12.13 -21.54
C VAL A 332 5.04 -13.45 -21.99
N ILE A 333 4.26 -13.42 -23.06
CA ILE A 333 3.69 -14.61 -23.68
C ILE A 333 4.64 -15.00 -24.84
N GLU A 334 5.30 -16.15 -24.73
CA GLU A 334 6.05 -16.72 -25.85
C GLU A 334 5.04 -17.28 -26.87
N ASP A 335 4.92 -16.63 -28.03
CA ASP A 335 3.97 -17.02 -29.06
C ASP A 335 4.31 -18.38 -29.71
N GLU A 336 3.77 -19.47 -29.16
CA GLU A 336 3.49 -20.68 -29.95
C GLU A 336 2.27 -20.41 -30.83
N GLN A 337 2.53 -20.08 -32.10
CA GLN A 337 1.61 -19.97 -33.24
C GLN A 337 0.23 -20.63 -33.04
N GLN A 338 -0.80 -19.81 -32.80
CA GLN A 338 -2.20 -20.21 -32.96
C GLN A 338 -2.96 -19.24 -33.85
N SER A 339 -3.26 -19.73 -35.06
CA SER A 339 -4.13 -19.14 -36.06
C SER A 339 -5.50 -18.76 -35.48
N HIS A 340 -5.85 -17.49 -35.49
CA HIS A 340 -7.21 -17.02 -35.27
C HIS A 340 -8.13 -17.34 -36.47
N PRO A 341 -9.31 -17.98 -36.28
CA PRO A 341 -10.39 -17.90 -37.23
C PRO A 341 -11.32 -16.76 -36.81
N SER A 342 -11.18 -15.57 -37.41
CA SER A 342 -12.16 -14.50 -37.21
C SER A 342 -13.22 -14.55 -38.32
N ASN A 343 -14.41 -14.97 -37.91
CA ASN A 343 -15.59 -15.13 -38.74
C ASN A 343 -16.25 -13.76 -38.98
N LYS A 344 -16.68 -13.54 -40.22
CA LYS A 344 -17.38 -12.33 -40.69
C LYS A 344 -18.78 -12.25 -40.07
N THR A 345 -19.19 -11.06 -39.64
CA THR A 345 -20.58 -10.60 -39.84
C THR A 345 -20.61 -9.14 -40.21
N SER A 346 -20.89 -8.89 -41.47
CA SER A 346 -21.39 -7.64 -42.02
C SER A 346 -22.76 -7.29 -41.41
N LYS A 347 -22.99 -6.00 -41.12
CA LYS A 347 -24.28 -5.38 -41.43
C LYS A 347 -24.14 -3.86 -41.55
N ASP A 348 -24.24 -3.43 -42.80
CA ASP A 348 -24.41 -2.07 -43.27
C ASP A 348 -25.87 -1.60 -43.10
N THR A 349 -26.03 -0.27 -43.09
CA THR A 349 -27.23 0.54 -43.47
C THR A 349 -28.40 0.64 -42.48
N THR A 350 -28.59 1.81 -41.85
CA THR A 350 -29.40 2.98 -42.30
C THR A 350 -29.16 4.16 -41.38
#